data_AF-A0A0T9RMV5-F1
#
_entry.id   AF-A0A0T9RMV5-F1
#
_cell.length_a   1.000
_cell.length_b   1.000
_cell.length_c   1.000
_cell.angle_alpha   90.00
_cell.angle_beta   90.00
_cell.angle_gamma   90.00
#
_symmetry.space_group_name_H-M   'P 1'
#
loop_
_entity.id
_entity.type
_entity.pdbx_description
1 polymer ?
#
loop_
_entity_poly.entity_id
_entity_poly.type
_entity_poly.pdbx_seq_one_letter_code
_entity_poly.pdbx_strand_id
1 'polypeptide(L)'
;MSNQDNANVFSAVSVHRTPTAKHSRRQCRIYSPEEFLEMPMVKEFIKNNPNQHFVNEETGEVMLAQELAELYCSVNNGKKLKKLLRRSFGDKS
;
A
#
# COMPACT_ATOMS: atom_id res chain seq x y z
N MET A 1 47.58 -14.32 52.33
CA MET A 1 46.51 -13.30 52.21
C MET A 1 46.25 -13.10 50.72
N SER A 2 45.10 -13.53 50.23
CA SER A 2 44.71 -13.42 48.83
C SER A 2 43.19 -13.31 48.76
N ASN A 3 42.67 -12.07 48.80
CA ASN A 3 41.28 -11.78 48.41
C ASN A 3 41.32 -11.31 46.96
N GLN A 4 40.96 -12.21 46.04
CA GLN A 4 40.58 -11.82 44.69
C GLN A 4 39.10 -11.45 44.72
N ASP A 5 38.81 -10.20 45.08
CA ASP A 5 37.51 -9.58 44.83
C ASP A 5 37.41 -9.25 43.34
N ASN A 6 36.88 -10.18 42.56
CA ASN A 6 36.40 -9.93 41.21
C ASN A 6 34.90 -10.25 41.15
N ALA A 7 34.11 -9.57 41.98
CA ALA A 7 32.67 -9.52 41.82
C ALA A 7 32.33 -8.47 40.76
N ASN A 8 31.80 -8.94 39.63
CA ASN A 8 31.02 -8.19 38.64
C ASN A 8 31.78 -7.30 37.64
N VAL A 9 32.73 -7.88 36.91
CA VAL A 9 33.11 -7.39 35.57
C VAL A 9 32.16 -7.98 34.53
N PHE A 10 30.91 -7.53 34.55
CA PHE A 10 30.02 -7.61 33.39
C PHE A 10 29.24 -6.30 33.33
N SER A 11 29.91 -5.25 32.85
CA SER A 11 29.23 -4.09 32.30
C SER A 11 28.53 -4.53 31.01
N ALA A 12 27.39 -5.21 31.16
CA ALA A 12 26.47 -5.45 30.06
C ALA A 12 25.87 -4.09 29.69
N VAL A 13 26.57 -3.35 28.83
CA VAL A 13 26.03 -2.18 28.18
C VAL A 13 24.90 -2.70 27.28
N SER A 14 23.67 -2.66 27.78
CA SER A 14 22.48 -2.85 26.96
C SER A 14 22.46 -1.67 25.99
N VAL A 15 23.10 -1.85 24.83
CA VAL A 15 22.99 -0.93 23.71
C VAL A 15 21.53 -1.06 23.30
N HIS A 16 20.69 -0.17 23.85
CA HIS A 16 19.28 -0.13 23.54
C HIS A 16 19.18 0.13 22.04
N ARG A 17 19.06 -0.95 21.26
CA ARG A 17 19.04 -0.88 19.80
C ARG A 17 17.70 -0.26 19.46
N THR A 18 17.70 1.05 19.24
CA THR A 18 16.53 1.74 18.73
C THR A 18 16.11 1.01 17.46
N PRO A 19 14.83 0.60 17.33
CA PRO A 19 14.36 -0.08 16.14
C PRO A 19 14.55 0.89 14.97
N THR A 20 15.62 0.68 14.20
CA THR A 20 15.84 1.37 12.95
C THR A 20 14.69 0.96 12.05
N ALA A 21 13.84 1.90 11.69
CA ALA A 21 12.75 1.66 10.76
C ALA A 21 13.35 1.25 9.40
N LYS A 22 13.64 -0.04 9.22
CA LYS A 22 14.26 -0.59 8.00
C LYS A 22 13.34 -0.47 6.79
N HIS A 23 12.04 -0.35 7.03
CA HIS A 23 11.08 0.01 6.01
C HIS A 23 10.88 1.52 6.03
N SER A 24 11.71 2.22 5.26
CA SER A 24 11.19 3.36 4.52
C SER A 24 9.97 2.83 3.77
N ARG A 25 8.76 3.12 4.28
CA ARG A 25 7.56 3.02 3.46
C ARG A 25 7.90 3.92 2.29
N ARG A 26 8.23 3.32 1.13
CA ARG A 26 8.47 4.08 -0.10
C ARG A 26 7.35 5.10 -0.16
N GLN A 27 7.71 6.38 -0.09
CA GLN A 27 6.77 7.46 -0.34
C GLN A 27 6.43 7.37 -1.82
N CYS A 28 5.63 6.38 -2.18
CA CYS A 28 5.07 6.27 -3.50
C CYS A 28 4.08 7.42 -3.61
N ARG A 29 4.23 8.18 -4.70
CA ARG A 29 3.24 9.19 -5.08
C ARG A 29 1.85 8.54 -5.03
N ILE A 30 0.95 9.16 -4.29
CA ILE A 30 -0.46 8.79 -4.28
C ILE A 30 -1.07 9.57 -5.42
N TYR A 31 -1.55 8.87 -6.44
CA TYR A 31 -2.22 9.47 -7.57
C TYR A 31 -3.65 9.84 -7.16
N SER A 32 -4.09 11.03 -7.57
CA SER A 32 -5.52 11.35 -7.53
C SER A 32 -6.27 10.45 -8.53
N PRO A 33 -7.60 10.30 -8.41
CA PRO A 33 -8.41 9.56 -9.38
C PRO A 33 -8.22 10.10 -10.82
N GLU A 34 -8.13 11.42 -10.97
CA GLU A 34 -7.91 12.08 -12.26
C GLU A 34 -6.53 11.73 -12.83
N GLU A 35 -5.47 11.88 -12.03
CA GLU A 35 -4.10 11.53 -12.44
C GLU A 35 -4.00 10.05 -12.84
N PHE A 36 -4.71 9.16 -12.14
CA PHE A 36 -4.76 7.75 -12.46
C PHE A 36 -5.43 7.47 -13.80
N LEU A 37 -6.59 8.09 -14.07
CA LEU A 37 -7.31 7.92 -15.34
C LEU A 37 -6.53 8.49 -16.53
N GLU A 38 -5.67 9.48 -16.29
CA GLU A 38 -4.83 10.05 -17.33
C GLU A 38 -3.65 9.15 -17.74
N MET A 39 -3.29 8.16 -16.92
CA MET A 39 -2.15 7.27 -17.17
C MET A 39 -2.33 6.47 -18.47
N PRO A 40 -1.32 6.37 -19.34
CA PRO A 40 -1.41 5.64 -20.61
C PRO A 40 -1.88 4.18 -20.44
N MET A 41 -1.34 3.49 -19.44
CA MET A 41 -1.72 2.11 -19.13
C MET A 41 -3.20 1.97 -18.74
N VAL A 42 -3.77 2.98 -18.08
CA VAL A 42 -5.18 2.97 -17.65
C VAL A 42 -6.08 3.27 -18.84
N LYS A 43 -5.71 4.22 -19.69
CA LYS A 43 -6.43 4.51 -20.94
C LYS A 43 -6.49 3.29 -21.85
N GLU A 44 -5.37 2.59 -22.02
CA GLU A 44 -5.34 1.33 -22.78
C GLU A 44 -6.19 0.24 -22.12
N PHE A 45 -6.15 0.11 -20.80
CA PHE A 45 -6.97 -0.86 -20.08
C PHE A 45 -8.48 -0.61 -20.28
N ILE A 46 -8.92 0.64 -20.17
CA ILE A 46 -10.32 1.04 -20.40
C ILE A 46 -10.71 0.83 -21.86
N LYS A 47 -9.82 1.15 -22.82
CA LYS A 47 -10.07 0.89 -24.25
C LYS A 47 -10.31 -0.59 -24.54
N ASN A 48 -9.57 -1.47 -23.88
CA ASN A 48 -9.72 -2.92 -24.03
C ASN A 48 -10.92 -3.47 -23.24
N ASN A 49 -11.35 -2.79 -22.18
CA ASN A 49 -12.43 -3.20 -21.29
C ASN A 49 -13.37 -2.01 -20.99
N PRO A 50 -14.25 -1.62 -21.92
CA PRO A 50 -15.10 -0.43 -21.76
C PRO A 50 -16.04 -0.52 -20.55
N ASN A 51 -16.37 -1.74 -20.12
CA ASN A 51 -17.29 -2.02 -19.01
C ASN A 51 -16.66 -1.76 -17.63
N GLN A 52 -15.43 -1.24 -17.57
CA GLN A 52 -14.69 -1.05 -16.32
C GLN A 52 -14.75 0.38 -15.77
N HIS A 53 -15.23 1.34 -16.57
CA HIS A 53 -15.29 2.75 -16.24
C HIS A 53 -16.64 3.33 -16.63
N PHE A 54 -17.33 3.93 -15.65
CA PHE A 54 -18.63 4.56 -15.84
C PHE A 54 -18.59 5.97 -15.26
N VAL A 55 -19.22 6.92 -15.95
CA VAL A 55 -19.39 8.28 -15.46
C VAL A 55 -20.89 8.52 -15.35
N ASN A 56 -21.35 8.88 -14.16
CA ASN A 56 -22.73 9.28 -13.98
C ASN A 56 -22.92 10.69 -14.56
N GLU A 57 -23.78 10.83 -15.56
CA GLU A 57 -24.02 12.10 -16.25
C GLU A 57 -24.71 13.15 -15.37
N GLU A 58 -25.44 12.72 -14.33
CA GLU A 58 -26.18 13.62 -13.45
C GLU A 58 -25.32 14.18 -12.31
N THR A 59 -24.42 13.37 -11.73
CA THR A 59 -23.58 13.75 -10.59
C THR A 59 -22.14 14.03 -10.95
N GLY A 60 -21.70 13.61 -12.14
CA GLY A 60 -20.29 13.63 -12.55
C GLY A 60 -19.43 12.61 -11.80
N GLU A 61 -20.03 11.71 -11.01
CA GLU A 61 -19.29 10.72 -10.25
C GLU A 61 -18.71 9.63 -11.15
N VAL A 62 -17.42 9.35 -10.96
CA VAL A 62 -16.73 8.26 -11.64
C VAL A 62 -16.91 6.97 -10.83
N MET A 63 -17.52 5.97 -11.45
CA MET A 63 -17.66 4.63 -10.89
C MET A 63 -16.72 3.68 -11.62
N LEU A 64 -15.84 3.03 -10.85
CA LEU A 64 -14.89 2.04 -11.35
C LEU A 64 -15.42 0.64 -11.03
N ALA A 65 -15.37 -0.27 -12.01
CA ALA A 65 -15.60 -1.67 -11.73
C ALA A 65 -14.40 -2.29 -10.99
N GLN A 66 -14.59 -3.50 -10.45
CA GLN A 66 -13.67 -4.13 -9.51
C GLN A 66 -12.22 -4.16 -10.00
N GLU A 67 -11.96 -4.52 -11.26
CA GLU A 67 -10.60 -4.71 -11.75
C GLU A 67 -9.85 -3.39 -11.86
N LEU A 68 -10.52 -2.35 -12.35
CA LEU A 68 -9.94 -1.01 -12.44
C LEU A 68 -9.75 -0.38 -11.05
N ALA A 69 -10.67 -0.61 -10.11
CA ALA A 69 -10.54 -0.19 -8.72
C ALA A 69 -9.37 -0.90 -8.00
N GLU A 70 -9.16 -2.19 -8.28
CA GLU A 70 -8.01 -2.94 -7.77
C GLU A 70 -6.69 -2.45 -8.34
N LEU A 71 -6.66 -2.06 -9.61
CA LEU A 71 -5.50 -1.46 -10.26
C LEU A 71 -5.15 -0.13 -9.58
N TYR A 72 -6.13 0.75 -9.39
CA TYR A 72 -5.96 2.01 -8.64
C TYR A 72 -5.38 1.77 -7.25
N CYS A 73 -5.93 0.82 -6.50
CA CYS A 73 -5.41 0.47 -5.18
C CYS A 73 -3.98 -0.11 -5.23
N SER A 74 -3.62 -0.82 -6.30
CA SER A 74 -2.29 -1.40 -6.44
C SER A 74 -1.23 -0.33 -6.69
N VAL A 75 -1.53 0.62 -7.58
CA VAL A 75 -0.65 1.75 -7.90
C VAL A 75 -0.46 2.67 -6.68
N ASN A 76 -1.52 2.91 -5.92
CA ASN A 76 -1.50 3.77 -4.73
C ASN A 76 -1.09 3.07 -3.42
N ASN A 77 -0.56 1.84 -3.48
CA ASN A 77 -0.25 1.02 -2.30
C ASN A 77 -1.41 0.82 -1.30
N GLY A 78 -2.65 0.96 -1.77
CA GLY A 78 -3.90 0.76 -1.03
C GLY A 78 -4.20 -0.72 -0.75
N LYS A 79 -3.25 -1.49 -0.21
CA LYS A 79 -3.38 -2.95 0.02
C LYS A 79 -4.60 -3.30 0.87
N LYS A 80 -4.92 -2.47 1.87
CA LYS A 80 -6.11 -2.66 2.73
C LYS A 80 -7.39 -2.50 1.91
N LEU A 81 -7.48 -1.43 1.12
CA LEU A 81 -8.65 -1.15 0.28
C LEU A 81 -8.83 -2.23 -0.80
N LYS A 82 -7.73 -2.63 -1.46
CA LYS A 82 -7.73 -3.74 -2.42
C LYS A 82 -8.29 -5.04 -1.79
N LYS A 83 -7.86 -5.37 -0.57
CA LYS A 83 -8.35 -6.56 0.14
C LYS A 83 -9.83 -6.45 0.49
N LEU A 84 -10.30 -5.25 0.85
CA LEU A 84 -11.71 -5.01 1.12
C LEU A 84 -12.56 -5.18 -0.14
N LEU A 85 -12.12 -4.62 -1.27
CA LEU A 85 -12.79 -4.77 -2.57
C LEU A 85 -12.93 -6.25 -2.97
N ARG A 86 -11.85 -7.03 -2.87
CA ARG A 86 -11.91 -8.47 -3.13
C ARG A 86 -12.89 -9.20 -2.22
N ARG A 87 -12.94 -8.82 -0.95
CA ARG A 87 -13.86 -9.42 0.01
C ARG A 87 -15.31 -9.05 -0.27
N SER A 88 -15.59 -7.83 -0.73
CA SER A 88 -16.95 -7.35 -0.99
C SER A 88 -17.53 -7.91 -2.29
N PHE A 89 -16.70 -8.02 -3.33
CA PHE A 89 -17.13 -8.50 -4.66
C PHE A 89 -16.89 -10.00 -4.89
N GLY A 90 -16.24 -10.67 -3.93
CA GLY A 90 -15.80 -12.06 -4.05
C GLY A 90 -14.40 -12.16 -4.68
N ASP A 91 -13.57 -13.06 -4.15
CA ASP A 91 -12.31 -13.40 -4.80
C ASP A 91 -12.63 -14.14 -6.11
N LYS A 92 -12.27 -13.56 -7.25
CA LYS A 92 -12.23 -14.29 -8.51
C LYS A 92 -11.13 -15.36 -8.37
N SER A 93 -11.56 -16.57 -8.05
CA SER A 93 -10.73 -17.78 -7.98
C SER A 93 -10.28 -18.20 -9.37
#